data_AF-A0A7S4S8G6-F1
#
_entry.id   AF-A0A7S4S8G6-F1
#
_cell.length_a   1.000
_cell.length_b   1.000
_cell.length_c   1.000
_cell.angle_alpha   90.00
_cell.angle_beta   90.00
_cell.angle_gamma   90.00
#
_symmetry.space_group_name_H-M   'P 1'
#
loop_
_entity.id
_entity.type
_entity.pdbx_description
1 polymer ?
#
loop_
_entity_poly.entity_id
_entity_poly.type
_entity_poly.pdbx_seq_one_letter_code
_entity_poly.pdbx_strand_id
1 'polypeptide(L)'
;MIGVHNLVPFYHYILLNYDASNLPEMLEWAWNHEEECQQIVLRATEYMKDLYASKQARRDNEEFFCRMVKRYQDQYTNVLWSCGGLPSSLGRLSLGAVCA
;
A
#
# COMPACT_ATOMS: atom_id res chain seq x y z
N MET A 1 -9.95 -14.87 2.23
CA MET A 1 -8.54 -14.80 2.67
C MET A 1 -7.92 -13.61 1.96
N ILE A 2 -7.60 -12.55 2.68
CA ILE A 2 -6.77 -11.47 2.11
C ILE A 2 -5.37 -12.05 2.11
N GLY A 3 -4.96 -12.64 0.98
CA GLY A 3 -3.60 -13.11 0.79
C GLY A 3 -2.67 -11.90 0.95
N VAL A 4 -1.57 -12.08 1.66
CA VAL A 4 -0.57 -11.03 1.80
C VAL A 4 0.10 -10.89 0.43
N HIS A 5 -0.46 -10.02 -0.40
CA HIS A 5 0.12 -9.61 -1.67
C HIS A 5 1.31 -8.71 -1.30
N ASN A 6 2.52 -9.26 -1.35
CA ASN A 6 3.76 -8.51 -1.14
C ASN A 6 4.56 -8.46 -2.45
N LEU A 7 5.22 -7.31 -2.66
CA LEU A 7 6.27 -7.20 -3.67
C LEU A 7 7.50 -7.99 -3.20
N VAL A 8 7.98 -8.89 -4.06
CA VAL A 8 9.10 -9.79 -3.79
C VAL A 8 10.31 -9.42 -4.66
N PRO A 9 11.50 -9.23 -4.08
CA PRO A 9 12.75 -9.01 -4.82
C PRO A 9 13.01 -10.08 -5.89
N PHE A 10 13.58 -9.68 -7.02
CA PHE A 10 13.90 -10.50 -8.20
C PHE A 10 12.72 -11.26 -8.83
N TYR A 11 11.51 -11.06 -8.32
CA TYR A 11 10.27 -11.51 -8.95
C TYR A 11 9.46 -10.32 -9.48
N HIS A 12 9.36 -9.23 -8.71
CA HIS A 12 8.61 -8.02 -9.07
C HIS A 12 9.52 -6.79 -9.26
N TYR A 13 10.75 -6.79 -8.72
CA TYR A 13 11.69 -5.67 -8.85
C TYR A 13 13.12 -6.11 -8.54
N ILE A 14 14.11 -5.35 -9.01
CA ILE A 14 15.53 -5.54 -8.64
C ILE A 14 15.79 -4.78 -7.34
N LEU A 15 16.35 -5.46 -6.34
CA LEU A 15 16.60 -4.86 -5.02
C LEU A 15 17.93 -4.11 -5.02
N LEU A 16 17.88 -2.84 -4.64
CA LEU A 16 19.06 -2.02 -4.37
C LEU A 16 19.30 -1.91 -2.87
N ASN A 17 20.56 -1.76 -2.48
CA ASN A 17 20.94 -1.35 -1.14
C ASN A 17 20.37 0.04 -0.85
N TYR A 18 20.12 0.33 0.42
CA TYR A 18 19.56 1.61 0.85
C TYR A 18 20.43 2.81 0.42
N ASP A 19 21.75 2.62 0.41
CA ASP A 19 22.75 3.60 -0.01
C ASP A 19 23.12 3.51 -1.51
N ALA A 20 22.43 2.66 -2.26
CA ALA A 20 22.68 2.35 -3.67
C ALA A 20 24.10 1.83 -3.99
N SER A 21 24.83 1.32 -2.99
CA SER A 21 26.19 0.81 -3.17
C SER A 21 26.31 -0.36 -4.16
N ASN A 22 25.27 -1.18 -4.30
CA ASN A 22 25.22 -2.29 -5.25
C ASN A 22 24.69 -1.91 -6.64
N LEU A 23 24.39 -0.63 -6.90
CA LEU A 23 23.80 -0.21 -8.17
C LEU A 23 24.65 -0.60 -9.39
N PRO A 24 25.99 -0.42 -9.40
CA PRO A 24 26.81 -0.81 -10.56
C PRO A 24 26.72 -2.32 -10.86
N GLU A 25 26.78 -3.15 -9.82
CA GLU A 25 26.66 -4.61 -9.92
C GLU A 25 25.28 -5.02 -10.45
N MET A 26 24.20 -4.39 -9.97
CA MET A 26 22.84 -4.70 -10.44
C MET A 26 22.57 -4.24 -11.87
N LEU A 27 23.22 -3.16 -12.32
CA LEU A 27 23.18 -2.74 -13.72
C LEU A 27 23.88 -3.74 -14.63
N GLU A 28 25.08 -4.20 -14.23
CA GLU A 28 25.80 -5.24 -14.96
C GLU A 28 25.00 -6.55 -15.00
N TRP A 29 24.39 -6.94 -13.87
CA TRP A 29 23.50 -8.09 -13.83
C TRP A 29 22.35 -7.93 -14.83
N ALA A 30 21.66 -6.78 -14.83
CA ALA A 30 20.52 -6.53 -15.71
C ALA A 30 20.89 -6.55 -17.21
N TRP A 31 22.05 -6.02 -17.59
CA TRP A 31 22.54 -6.09 -18.97
C TRP A 31 22.82 -7.52 -19.44
N ASN A 32 23.15 -8.42 -18.52
CA ASN A 32 23.42 -9.82 -18.82
C ASN A 32 22.20 -10.75 -18.65
N HIS A 33 21.06 -10.25 -18.17
CA HIS A 33 19.85 -11.02 -17.85
C HIS A 33 18.59 -10.33 -18.40
N GLU A 34 18.60 -10.03 -19.70
CA GLU A 34 17.53 -9.27 -20.36
C GLU A 34 16.16 -9.99 -20.26
N GLU A 35 16.12 -11.30 -20.51
CA GLU A 35 14.88 -12.08 -20.46
C GLU A 35 14.26 -12.05 -19.05
N GLU A 36 15.07 -12.24 -18.01
CA GLU A 36 14.63 -12.15 -16.63
C GLU A 36 14.11 -10.75 -16.29
N CYS A 37 14.77 -9.70 -16.76
CA CYS A 37 14.30 -8.33 -16.58
C CYS A 37 12.92 -8.12 -17.21
N GLN A 38 12.70 -8.61 -18.43
CA GLN A 38 11.39 -8.55 -19.07
C GLN A 38 10.32 -9.31 -18.27
N GLN A 39 10.64 -10.50 -17.77
CA GLN A 39 9.73 -11.28 -16.93
C GLN A 39 9.38 -10.57 -15.62
N ILE A 40 10.36 -9.94 -14.97
CA ILE A 40 10.15 -9.15 -13.75
C ILE A 40 9.19 -8.00 -14.02
N VAL A 41 9.38 -7.25 -15.11
CA VAL A 41 8.50 -6.13 -15.49
C VAL A 41 7.07 -6.60 -15.76
N LEU A 42 6.89 -7.72 -16.46
CA LEU A 42 5.56 -8.29 -16.75
C LEU A 42 4.83 -8.65 -15.45
N ARG A 43 5.48 -9.41 -14.57
CA ARG A 43 4.91 -9.83 -13.28
C ARG A 43 4.58 -8.63 -12.40
N ALA A 44 5.48 -7.64 -12.33
CA ALA A 44 5.24 -6.42 -11.58
C ALA A 44 4.03 -5.65 -12.11
N THR A 45 3.90 -5.55 -13.43
CA THR A 45 2.80 -4.84 -14.10
C THR A 45 1.46 -5.52 -13.84
N GLU A 46 1.39 -6.84 -13.97
CA GLU A 46 0.18 -7.63 -13.66
C GLU A 46 -0.21 -7.49 -12.20
N TYR A 47 0.76 -7.65 -11.30
CA TYR A 47 0.55 -7.49 -9.87
C TYR A 47 0.00 -6.10 -9.50
N MET A 48 0.55 -5.02 -10.07
CA MET A 48 0.08 -3.66 -9.81
C MET A 48 -1.31 -3.40 -10.39
N LYS A 49 -1.66 -4.03 -11.52
CA LYS A 49 -3.02 -3.96 -12.07
C LYS A 49 -4.02 -4.56 -11.11
N ASP A 50 -3.71 -5.73 -10.57
CA ASP A 50 -4.59 -6.44 -9.65
C ASP A 50 -4.72 -5.74 -8.31
N LEU A 51 -3.61 -5.22 -7.77
CA LEU A 51 -3.54 -4.59 -6.46
C LEU A 51 -4.09 -3.16 -6.41
N TYR A 52 -3.98 -2.39 -7.50
CA TYR A 52 -4.26 -0.95 -7.45
C TYR A 52 -5.12 -0.43 -8.61
N ALA A 53 -4.95 -0.95 -9.83
CA ALA A 53 -5.63 -0.39 -10.99
C ALA A 53 -7.06 -0.94 -11.19
N SER A 54 -7.33 -2.15 -10.71
CA SER A 54 -8.61 -2.82 -10.92
C SER A 54 -9.75 -2.16 -10.14
N LYS A 55 -11.00 -2.30 -10.63
CA LYS A 55 -12.18 -1.84 -9.88
C LYS A 55 -12.32 -2.56 -8.53
N GLN A 56 -11.87 -3.82 -8.46
CA GLN A 56 -11.90 -4.59 -7.24
C GLN A 56 -10.88 -4.07 -6.23
N ALA A 57 -9.64 -3.80 -6.66
CA ALA A 57 -8.61 -3.15 -5.84
C ALA A 57 -9.09 -1.86 -5.19
N ARG A 58 -9.80 -1.01 -5.94
CA ARG A 58 -10.34 0.24 -5.41
C ARG A 58 -11.35 -0.02 -4.28
N ARG A 59 -12.26 -0.98 -4.47
CA ARG A 59 -13.24 -1.37 -3.44
C ARG A 59 -12.56 -1.98 -2.21
N ASP A 60 -11.59 -2.86 -2.42
CA ASP A 60 -10.85 -3.51 -1.35
C ASP A 60 -10.03 -2.49 -0.54
N ASN A 61 -9.43 -1.50 -1.21
CA ASN A 61 -8.74 -0.40 -0.56
C ASN A 61 -9.70 0.49 0.24
N GLU A 62 -10.83 0.89 -0.32
CA GLU A 62 -11.87 1.65 0.38
C GLU A 62 -12.33 0.89 1.65
N GLU A 63 -12.61 -0.41 1.53
CA GLU A 63 -13.00 -1.24 2.66
C GLU A 63 -11.89 -1.35 3.72
N PHE A 64 -10.64 -1.55 3.29
CA PHE A 64 -9.47 -1.61 4.17
C PHE A 64 -9.31 -0.31 4.97
N PHE A 65 -9.34 0.84 4.28
CA PHE A 65 -9.25 2.15 4.93
C PHE A 65 -10.39 2.35 5.93
N CYS A 66 -11.61 1.98 5.57
CA CYS A 66 -12.76 2.09 6.45
C CYS A 66 -12.62 1.22 7.72
N ARG A 67 -12.15 -0.02 7.59
CA ARG A 67 -11.87 -0.90 8.73
C ARG A 67 -10.76 -0.35 9.62
N MET A 68 -9.70 0.21 9.03
CA MET A 68 -8.60 0.83 9.76
C MET A 68 -9.07 2.06 10.56
N VAL A 69 -9.82 2.96 9.93
CA VAL A 69 -10.38 4.16 10.59
C VAL A 69 -11.33 3.75 11.71
N LYS A 70 -12.23 2.79 11.47
CA LYS A 70 -13.15 2.29 12.49
C LYS A 70 -12.39 1.74 13.70
N ARG A 71 -11.39 0.90 13.47
CA ARG A 71 -10.56 0.35 14.55
C ARG A 71 -9.84 1.45 15.34
N TYR A 72 -9.28 2.45 14.65
CA TYR A 72 -8.65 3.60 15.30
C TYR A 72 -9.64 4.37 16.18
N GLN A 73 -10.85 4.62 15.65
CA GLN A 73 -11.90 5.30 16.40
C GLN A 73 -12.32 4.49 17.63
N ASP A 74 -12.53 3.18 17.50
CA ASP A 74 -12.91 2.31 18.62
C ASP A 74 -11.86 2.34 19.74
N GLN A 75 -10.57 2.44 19.38
CA GLN A 75 -9.46 2.43 20.34
C GLN A 75 -9.20 3.79 20.99
N TYR A 76 -9.29 4.89 20.23
CA TYR A 76 -8.72 6.17 20.64
C TYR A 76 -9.73 7.31 20.74
N THR A 77 -10.94 7.18 20.20
CA THR A 77 -11.94 8.28 20.21
C THR A 77 -12.16 8.81 21.62
N ASN A 78 -12.38 7.94 22.61
CA ASN A 78 -12.62 8.36 24.00
C ASN A 78 -11.41 9.05 24.65
N VAL A 79 -10.20 8.59 24.35
CA VAL A 79 -8.96 9.19 24.86
C VAL A 79 -8.77 10.57 24.24
N LEU A 80 -8.94 10.70 22.92
CA LEU A 80 -8.84 11.96 22.20
C LEU A 80 -9.90 12.97 22.64
N TRP A 81 -11.14 12.53 22.92
CA TRP A 81 -12.18 13.38 23.50
C TRP A 81 -11.80 13.94 24.88
N SER A 82 -11.10 13.15 25.70
CA SER A 82 -10.73 13.53 27.07
C SER A 82 -9.55 14.51 27.15
N CYS A 83 -8.70 14.57 26.13
CA CYS A 83 -7.48 15.40 26.13
C CYS A 83 -7.70 16.86 25.65
N GLY A 84 -8.90 17.23 25.22
CA GLY A 84 -9.23 18.59 24.79
C GLY A 84 -10.25 18.55 23.66
N GLY A 85 -11.51 18.80 23.99
CA GLY A 85 -12.65 18.65 23.08
C GLY A 85 -12.39 19.26 21.70
N LEU A 86 -12.49 18.43 20.66
CA LEU A 86 -12.52 18.88 19.28
C LEU A 86 -13.62 19.95 19.15
N PRO A 87 -13.32 21.12 18.54
CA PRO A 87 -14.35 22.13 18.32
C PRO A 87 -15.51 21.50 17.54
N SER A 88 -16.73 21.88 17.93
CA SER A 88 -18.01 21.36 17.43
C SER A 88 -18.20 21.42 15.91
N SER A 89 -17.31 22.10 15.18
CA SER A 89 -17.23 22.10 13.71
C SER A 89 -16.70 20.79 13.10
N LEU A 90 -16.02 19.94 13.88
CA LEU A 90 -15.60 18.59 13.47
C LEU A 90 -16.44 17.48 14.15
N GLY A 91 -17.34 17.84 15.07
CA GLY A 91 -18.03 16.93 16.00
C GLY A 91 -19.09 16.02 15.39
N ARG A 92 -19.33 16.07 14.07
CA ARG A 92 -20.22 15.12 13.38
C ARG A 92 -20.05 15.07 11.86
N LEU A 93 -19.06 15.77 11.32
CA LEU A 93 -18.83 15.86 9.89
C LEU A 93 -17.51 15.19 9.56
N SER A 94 -17.60 13.99 8.98
CA SER A 94 -17.10 13.68 7.63
C SER A 94 -16.58 12.26 7.44
N LEU A 95 -16.25 11.49 8.48
CA LEU A 95 -15.75 10.11 8.27
C LEU A 95 -16.87 9.06 8.16
N GLY A 96 -18.02 9.31 8.79
CA GLY A 96 -19.22 8.50 8.58
C GLY A 96 -19.80 8.60 7.18
N ALA A 97 -19.35 9.56 6.36
CA ALA A 97 -19.76 9.70 4.96
C ALA A 97 -18.82 9.00 3.97
N VAL A 98 -17.61 8.61 4.40
CA VAL A 98 -16.60 7.94 3.54
C VAL A 98 -16.77 6.41 3.55
N CYS A 99 -17.44 5.88 4.58
CA CYS A 99 -17.54 4.45 4.84
C CYS A 99 -18.98 3.95 5.02
N ALA A 100 -19.97 4.72 4.58
CA ALA A 100 -21.40 4.38 4.60
C ALA A 100 -21.89 3.82 3.27
#